data_AF-A0A6B9XPR6-F1
#
_entry.id   AF-A0A6B9XPR6-F1
#
_cell.length_a   1.000
_cell.length_b   1.000
_cell.length_c   1.000
_cell.angle_alpha   90.00
_cell.angle_beta   90.00
_cell.angle_gamma   90.00
#
_symmetry.space_group_name_H-M   'P 1'
#
loop_
_entity.id
_entity.type
_entity.pdbx_description
1 polymer ?
#
loop_
_entity_poly.entity_id
_entity_poly.type
_entity_poly.pdbx_seq_one_letter_code
_entity_poly.pdbx_strand_id
1 'polypeptide(L)' 'LYMFRNNNPISKVHEVKEYVTDVNIWLVTFGFHLHNAIPGFPIPKFDLTQPSLEMKKSQLWDDLPSISGV' A
#
# COMPACT_ATOMS: atom_id res chain seq x y z
N LEU A 1 19.07 -14.54 0.13
CA LEU A 1 17.63 -14.88 0.15
C LEU A 1 17.05 -14.99 1.56
N TYR A 2 17.82 -15.38 2.58
CA TYR A 2 17.30 -15.61 3.94
C TYR A 2 17.59 -14.49 4.95
N MET A 3 18.35 -13.46 4.57
CA MET A 3 18.65 -12.34 5.48
C MET A 3 17.37 -11.55 5.79
N PHE A 4 17.08 -11.36 7.08
CA PHE A 4 15.92 -10.61 7.52
C PHE A 4 16.30 -9.13 7.69
N ARG A 5 15.52 -8.23 7.07
CA ARG A 5 15.69 -6.76 7.16
C ARG A 5 17.13 -6.27 6.97
N ASN A 6 17.84 -6.81 5.99
CA ASN A 6 19.25 -6.46 5.72
C ASN A 6 20.17 -6.55 6.97
N ASN A 7 19.92 -7.54 7.84
CA ASN A 7 20.59 -7.75 9.12
C ASN A 7 20.39 -6.65 10.18
N ASN A 8 19.42 -5.75 10.00
CA ASN A 8 19.01 -4.77 11.00
C ASN A 8 17.53 -4.98 11.38
N PRO A 9 17.25 -5.80 12.41
CA PRO A 9 15.88 -6.14 12.77
C PRO A 9 15.10 -4.98 13.42
N ILE A 10 15.79 -3.99 13.98
CA ILE A 10 15.19 -2.89 14.75
C ILE A 10 14.79 -1.72 13.84
N SER A 11 15.61 -1.39 12.84
CA SER A 11 15.29 -0.31 11.90
C SER A 11 14.15 -0.69 10.96
N LYS A 12 13.42 0.33 10.50
CA LYS A 12 12.60 0.20 9.28
C LYS A 12 13.52 -0.03 8.08
N VAL A 13 13.04 -0.83 7.13
CA VAL A 13 13.76 -1.10 5.88
C VAL A 13 13.63 0.15 5.02
N HIS A 14 14.76 0.79 4.70
CA HIS A 14 14.78 1.99 3.90
C HIS A 14 14.43 1.66 2.45
N GLU A 15 13.18 1.91 2.06
CA GLU A 15 12.69 1.77 0.69
C GLU A 15 12.43 3.17 0.11
N VAL A 16 12.47 3.33 -1.22
CA VAL A 16 12.23 4.62 -1.90
C VAL A 16 10.87 5.24 -1.52
N LYS A 17 9.90 4.42 -1.08
CA LYS A 17 8.59 4.87 -0.57
C LYS A 17 8.66 5.67 0.74
N GLU A 18 9.77 5.64 1.47
CA GLU A 18 9.98 6.49 2.64
C GLU A 18 10.24 7.96 2.26
N TYR A 19 10.58 8.24 1.00
CA TYR A 19 10.59 9.61 0.50
C TYR A 19 9.15 10.06 0.23
N VAL A 20 8.63 10.88 1.14
CA VAL A 20 7.30 11.50 1.03
C VAL A 20 7.31 12.49 -0.12
N THR A 21 7.01 12.01 -1.32
CA THR A 21 7.00 12.79 -2.57
C THR A 21 5.60 13.25 -2.96
N ASP A 22 4.56 12.65 -2.38
CA ASP A 22 3.15 12.93 -2.68
C ASP A 22 2.40 13.50 -1.47
N VAL A 23 1.45 14.40 -1.74
CA VAL A 23 0.53 14.98 -0.72
C VAL A 23 -0.28 13.88 -0.01
N ASN A 24 -0.62 12.80 -0.73
CA ASN A 24 -1.35 11.67 -0.16
C ASN A 24 -0.56 10.98 0.98
N ILE A 25 0.75 10.80 0.81
CA ILE A 25 1.61 10.18 1.84
C ILE A 25 1.77 11.12 3.05
N TRP A 26 1.84 12.44 2.80
CA TRP A 26 1.80 13.44 3.86
C TRP A 26 0.51 13.39 4.68
N LEU A 27 -0.65 13.35 4.02
CA LEU A 27 -1.95 13.26 4.69
C LEU A 27 -2.05 11.99 5.54
N VAL A 28 -1.60 10.85 5.03
CA VAL A 28 -1.58 9.59 5.78
C VAL A 28 -0.65 9.68 7.00
N THR A 29 0.48 10.38 6.90
CA THR A 29 1.40 10.61 8.02
C THR A 29 0.74 11.41 9.16
N PHE A 30 -0.15 12.34 8.81
CA PHE A 30 -0.95 13.09 9.78
C PHE A 30 -2.20 12.34 10.28
N GLY A 31 -2.40 11.10 9.87
CA GLY A 31 -3.53 10.26 10.30
C GLY A 31 -4.82 10.48 9.50
N PHE A 32 -4.76 11.18 8.36
CA PHE A 32 -5.91 11.29 7.48
C PHE A 32 -6.12 9.98 6.70
N HIS A 33 -7.34 9.45 6.82
CA HIS A 33 -7.78 8.26 6.09
C HIS A 33 -8.77 8.66 4.99
N LEU A 34 -8.25 9.13 3.85
CA LEU A 34 -9.09 9.63 2.74
C LEU A 34 -10.05 8.57 2.17
N HIS A 35 -9.71 7.28 2.28
CA HIS A 35 -10.60 6.18 1.89
C HIS A 35 -11.90 6.09 2.71
N ASN A 36 -11.96 6.70 3.90
CA ASN A 36 -13.19 6.77 4.70
C ASN A 36 -14.10 7.92 4.28
N ALA A 37 -13.55 8.96 3.64
CA ALA A 37 -14.28 10.15 3.24
C ALA A 37 -14.65 10.16 1.75
N ILE A 38 -13.85 9.51 0.91
CA ILE A 38 -13.99 9.50 -0.55
C ILE A 38 -14.17 8.05 -1.02
N PRO A 39 -15.36 7.67 -1.53
CA PRO A 39 -15.57 6.36 -2.13
C PRO A 39 -14.60 6.14 -3.31
N GLY A 40 -13.95 4.98 -3.34
CA GLY A 40 -12.98 4.61 -4.39
C GLY A 40 -11.56 5.17 -4.19
N PHE A 41 -11.29 5.91 -3.11
CA PHE A 41 -9.92 6.33 -2.81
C PHE A 41 -9.07 5.15 -2.32
N PRO A 42 -7.85 4.95 -2.86
CA PRO A 42 -7.04 3.77 -2.56
C PRO A 42 -6.65 3.72 -1.08
N ILE A 43 -6.81 2.54 -0.48
CA ILE A 43 -6.36 2.27 0.89
C ILE A 43 -4.83 2.19 0.91
N PRO A 44 -4.14 2.97 1.76
CA PRO A 44 -2.69 2.88 1.91
C PRO A 44 -2.26 1.45 2.32
N LYS A 45 -1.31 0.86 1.60
CA LYS A 45 -0.80 -0.50 1.87
C LYS A 45 0.39 -0.41 2.82
N PHE A 46 0.25 -0.98 4.01
CA PHE A 46 1.26 -0.91 5.09
C PHE A 46 1.91 -2.25 5.44
N ASP A 47 1.61 -3.31 4.69
CA ASP A 47 2.06 -4.64 5.09
C ASP A 47 3.58 -4.76 5.04
N LEU A 48 4.16 -5.14 6.18
CA LEU A 48 5.59 -5.48 6.33
C LEU A 48 6.01 -6.66 5.44
N THR A 49 5.05 -7.47 5.01
CA THR A 49 5.24 -8.65 4.17
C THR A 49 4.26 -8.56 3.01
N GLN A 50 4.71 -8.84 1.79
CA GLN A 50 3.81 -8.85 0.64
C GLN A 50 2.69 -9.88 0.86
N PRO A 51 1.41 -9.48 0.73
CA PRO A 51 0.30 -10.41 0.85
C PRO A 51 0.36 -11.46 -0.25
N SER A 52 -0.19 -12.65 0.01
CA SER A 52 -0.25 -13.71 -1.00
C SER A 52 -1.10 -13.31 -2.21
N LEU A 53 -0.85 -13.95 -3.35
CA LEU A 53 -1.52 -13.60 -4.60
C LEU A 53 -3.04 -13.77 -4.49
N GLU A 54 -3.49 -14.83 -3.85
CA GLU A 54 -4.91 -15.11 -3.63
C GLU A 54 -5.57 -14.06 -2.73
N MET A 55 -4.88 -13.58 -1.68
CA MET A 55 -5.41 -12.55 -0.79
C MET A 55 -5.47 -11.19 -1.47
N LYS A 56 -4.52 -10.87 -2.35
CA LYS A 56 -4.57 -9.65 -3.17
C LYS A 56 -5.71 -9.72 -4.20
N LYS A 57 -5.93 -10.89 -4.80
CA LYS A 57 -7.05 -11.10 -5.73
C LYS A 57 -8.38 -10.98 -5.02
N SER A 58 -8.54 -11.59 -3.83
CA SER A 58 -9.80 -11.53 -3.07
C SER A 58 -10.25 -10.09 -2.80
N GLN A 59 -9.30 -9.18 -2.53
CA GLN A 59 -9.55 -7.76 -2.28
C GLN A 59 -9.82 -6.92 -3.55
N LEU A 60 -9.47 -7.42 -4.74
CA LEU A 60 -9.59 -6.71 -6.02
C LEU A 60 -10.87 -7.07 -6.79
N TRP A 61 -11.62 -8.10 -6.39
CA TRP A 61 -12.81 -8.53 -7.14
C TRP A 61 -13.93 -7.49 -7.18
N ASP A 62 -13.91 -6.49 -6.29
CA ASP A 62 -14.87 -5.39 -6.28
C ASP A 62 -14.57 -4.32 -7.35
N ASP A 63 -13.36 -4.32 -7.93
CA ASP A 63 -13.02 -3.43 -9.04
C ASP A 63 -13.47 -4.07 -10.35
N LEU A 64 -14.47 -3.46 -11.00
CA LEU A 64 -14.96 -3.89 -12.31
C LEU A 64 -13.77 -4.02 -13.29
N PRO A 65 -13.67 -5.14 -14.03
CA PRO A 65 -12.63 -5.28 -15.02
C PRO A 65 -12.74 -4.14 -16.03
N SER A 66 -11.65 -3.40 -16.24
CA SER A 66 -11.53 -2.34 -17.25
C SER A 66 -11.41 -2.96 -18.66
N ILE A 67 -12.37 -3.81 -19.00
CA ILE A 67 -12.63 -4.32 -20.35
C ILE A 67 -13.77 -3.47 -20.90
N SER A 68 -13.45 -2.23 -21.28
CA SER A 68 -14.34 -1.41 -22.09
C SER A 68 -13.48 -0.60 -23.04
N GLY A 69 -13.73 -0.76 -24.35
CA GLY A 69 -13.13 0.03 -25.41
C GLY A 69 -13.83 1.37 -25.60
N VAL A 70 -14.10 2.08 -24.50
CA VAL A 70 -14.56 3.48 -24.46
C VAL A 70 -13.61 4.26 -23.58
#